data_AF-A0A1I1U5N2-F1
#
_entry.id   AF-A0A1I1U5N2-F1
#
_cell.length_a   1.000
_cell.length_b   1.000
_cell.length_c   1.000
_cell.angle_alpha   90.00
_cell.angle_beta   90.00
_cell.angle_gamma   90.00
#
_symmetry.space_group_name_H-M   'P 1'
#
loop_
_entity.id
_entity.type
_entity.pdbx_description
1 polymer ?
#
loop_
_entity_poly.entity_id
_entity_poly.type
_entity_poly.pdbx_seq_one_letter_code
_entity_poly.pdbx_strand_id
1 'polypeptide(L)'
;MARRQDLTAGAVAPLFWLFTLVFAAMVLSRFDGFGGQIPAQAHAAMLWACFPLLLLAGAIEGRIDYGEHTRRMPLWMAIDSRPVRYTFALALTYLGLVALQGFEVSLGVVDPRAPAEWPPTQRLLWFLGFSFGMGFANYLAAAGALIPALRVLTAPFSRLPAPLGLGVLVALGLGLAAAAFELLAFGPEVRGGVAEAAVRVWQPE
;
A
#
# COMPACT_ATOMS: atom_id res chain seq x y z
N MET A 1 17.61 -10.39 22.11
CA MET A 1 16.33 -10.54 22.84
C MET A 1 15.21 -10.77 21.83
N ALA A 2 14.53 -11.92 21.88
CA ALA A 2 13.47 -12.27 20.93
C ALA A 2 12.24 -11.37 21.13
N ARG A 3 11.60 -10.95 20.03
CA ARG A 3 10.33 -10.23 20.05
C ARG A 3 9.26 -11.15 20.67
N ARG A 4 8.42 -10.64 21.58
CA ARG A 4 7.26 -11.40 22.08
C ARG A 4 6.27 -11.57 20.91
N GLN A 5 6.20 -12.78 20.37
CA GLN A 5 5.10 -13.22 19.52
C GLN A 5 4.01 -13.70 20.47
N ASP A 6 3.07 -12.83 20.79
CA ASP A 6 2.04 -13.07 21.82
C ASP A 6 0.61 -13.07 21.25
N LEU A 7 0.47 -12.87 19.94
CA LEU A 7 -0.82 -12.88 19.25
C LEU A 7 -0.90 -14.10 18.32
N THR A 8 -2.11 -14.66 18.19
CA THR A 8 -2.38 -15.69 17.17
C THR A 8 -3.04 -15.05 15.96
N ALA A 9 -2.84 -15.64 14.78
CA ALA A 9 -3.42 -15.14 13.53
C ALA A 9 -4.96 -15.03 13.60
N GLY A 10 -5.61 -15.97 14.29
CA GLY A 10 -7.08 -15.97 14.46
C GLY A 10 -7.58 -14.81 15.31
N ALA A 11 -6.86 -14.43 16.38
CA ALA A 11 -7.28 -13.35 17.28
C ALA A 11 -7.30 -11.98 16.61
N VAL A 12 -6.38 -11.74 15.67
CA VAL A 12 -6.27 -10.46 14.96
C VAL A 12 -6.94 -10.46 13.58
N ALA A 13 -7.42 -11.62 13.10
CA ALA A 13 -8.05 -11.75 11.79
C ALA A 13 -9.20 -10.75 11.54
N PRO A 14 -10.13 -10.49 12.49
CA PRO A 14 -11.20 -9.52 12.27
C PRO A 14 -10.68 -8.09 11.99
N LEU A 15 -9.63 -7.69 12.70
CA LEU A 15 -9.00 -6.37 12.52
C LEU A 15 -8.33 -6.27 11.15
N PHE A 16 -7.60 -7.31 10.72
CA PHE A 16 -7.01 -7.33 9.38
C PHE A 16 -8.06 -7.41 8.27
N TRP A 17 -9.20 -8.05 8.49
CA TRP A 17 -10.32 -7.95 7.54
C TRP A 17 -10.87 -6.53 7.44
N LEU A 18 -11.00 -5.83 8.57
CA LEU A 18 -11.37 -4.41 8.56
C LEU A 18 -10.35 -3.57 7.76
N PHE A 19 -9.05 -3.75 8.00
CA PHE A 19 -8.01 -3.07 7.23
C PHE A 19 -8.06 -3.42 5.74
N THR A 20 -8.28 -4.70 5.42
CA THR A 20 -8.47 -5.17 4.04
C THR A 20 -9.62 -4.44 3.36
N LEU A 21 -10.77 -4.29 4.02
CA LEU A 21 -11.92 -3.57 3.48
C LEU A 21 -11.64 -2.08 3.30
N VAL A 22 -10.96 -1.45 4.27
CA VAL A 22 -10.56 -0.04 4.16
C VAL A 22 -9.62 0.16 2.97
N PHE A 23 -8.59 -0.66 2.80
CA PHE A 23 -7.69 -0.57 1.66
C PHE A 23 -8.36 -0.93 0.34
N ALA A 24 -9.29 -1.88 0.32
CA ALA A 24 -10.10 -2.17 -0.87
C ALA A 24 -10.93 -0.95 -1.29
N ALA A 25 -11.54 -0.25 -0.33
CA ALA A 25 -12.27 0.99 -0.60
C ALA A 25 -11.34 2.11 -1.07
N MET A 26 -10.13 2.22 -0.51
CA MET A 26 -9.11 3.16 -0.98
C MET A 26 -8.62 2.84 -2.39
N VAL A 27 -8.45 1.56 -2.75
CA VAL A 27 -8.14 1.16 -4.14
C VAL A 27 -9.29 1.56 -5.05
N LEU A 28 -10.53 1.20 -4.69
CA LEU A 28 -11.71 1.49 -5.51
C LEU A 28 -11.95 3.00 -5.68
N SER A 29 -11.57 3.82 -4.70
CA SER A 29 -11.67 5.28 -4.79
C SER A 29 -10.82 5.86 -5.93
N ARG A 30 -9.82 5.12 -6.42
CA ARG A 30 -8.95 5.50 -7.54
C ARG A 30 -9.52 5.13 -8.91
N PHE A 31 -10.65 4.42 -8.97
CA PHE A 31 -11.39 4.23 -10.22
C PHE A 31 -11.97 5.57 -10.67
N ASP A 32 -11.77 5.96 -11.92
CA ASP A 32 -12.23 7.25 -12.46
C ASP A 32 -13.74 7.50 -12.30
N GLY A 33 -14.58 6.48 -12.47
CA GLY A 33 -16.03 6.60 -12.32
C GLY A 33 -16.51 6.89 -10.89
N PHE A 34 -15.72 6.54 -9.86
CA PHE A 34 -15.99 6.87 -8.45
C PHE A 34 -15.14 8.03 -7.95
N GLY A 35 -13.88 8.10 -8.36
CA GLY A 35 -12.89 9.07 -7.92
C GLY A 35 -13.26 10.50 -8.28
N GLY A 36 -13.93 10.72 -9.41
CA GLY A 36 -14.48 12.03 -9.80
C GLY A 36 -15.63 12.53 -8.92
N GLN A 37 -16.25 11.65 -8.13
CA GLN A 37 -17.34 11.98 -7.21
C GLN A 37 -16.83 12.21 -5.77
N ILE A 38 -15.59 11.79 -5.49
CA ILE A 38 -14.99 11.90 -4.17
C ILE A 38 -14.25 13.23 -4.06
N PRO A 39 -14.54 14.07 -3.04
CA PRO A 39 -13.85 15.34 -2.85
C PRO A 39 -12.33 15.18 -2.75
N ALA A 40 -11.56 16.15 -3.23
CA ALA A 40 -10.10 16.12 -3.18
C ALA A 40 -9.56 15.93 -1.75
N GLN A 41 -10.24 16.50 -0.76
CA GLN A 41 -9.90 16.36 0.66
C GLN A 41 -10.05 14.91 1.14
N ALA A 42 -11.02 14.16 0.59
CA ALA A 42 -11.21 12.75 0.94
C ALA A 42 -10.12 11.87 0.33
N HIS A 43 -9.73 12.12 -0.93
CA HIS A 43 -8.53 11.49 -1.50
C HIS A 43 -7.30 11.79 -0.67
N ALA A 44 -7.19 13.05 -0.20
CA ALA A 44 -6.06 13.44 0.61
C ALA A 44 -6.05 12.71 1.96
N ALA A 45 -7.19 12.68 2.64
CA ALA A 45 -7.39 11.97 3.90
C ALA A 45 -7.08 10.47 3.79
N MET A 46 -7.41 9.84 2.66
CA MET A 46 -7.08 8.42 2.42
C MET A 46 -5.57 8.18 2.40
N LEU A 47 -4.79 9.05 1.75
CA LEU A 47 -3.33 8.93 1.74
C LEU A 47 -2.74 9.20 3.14
N TRP A 48 -3.28 10.20 3.85
CA TRP A 48 -2.92 10.48 5.25
C TRP A 48 -3.22 9.32 6.20
N ALA A 49 -4.31 8.59 5.96
CA ALA A 49 -4.67 7.41 6.75
C ALA A 49 -3.87 6.15 6.35
N CYS A 50 -3.48 6.03 5.08
CA CYS A 50 -2.83 4.84 4.55
C CYS A 50 -1.52 4.49 5.28
N PHE A 51 -0.63 5.47 5.48
CA PHE A 51 0.68 5.22 6.12
C PHE A 51 0.57 4.85 7.61
N PRO A 52 -0.19 5.56 8.47
CA PRO A 52 -0.44 5.12 9.83
C PRO A 52 -1.04 3.72 9.89
N LEU A 53 -2.05 3.43 9.06
CA LEU A 53 -2.67 2.10 9.02
C LEU A 53 -1.66 1.02 8.62
N LEU A 54 -0.78 1.31 7.65
CA LEU A 54 0.26 0.39 7.21
C LEU A 54 1.29 0.09 8.31
N LEU A 55 1.74 1.11 9.05
CA LEU A 55 2.67 0.95 10.17
C LEU A 55 2.03 0.20 11.34
N LEU A 56 0.77 0.52 11.66
CA LEU A 56 0.01 -0.19 12.68
C LEU A 56 -0.20 -1.66 12.31
N ALA A 57 -0.60 -1.94 11.07
CA ALA A 57 -0.71 -3.29 10.56
C ALA A 57 0.63 -4.03 10.68
N GLY A 58 1.75 -3.39 10.31
CA GLY A 58 3.10 -3.96 10.44
C GLY A 58 3.51 -4.26 11.88
N ALA A 59 3.16 -3.38 12.82
CA ALA A 59 3.45 -3.56 14.23
C ALA A 59 2.64 -4.70 14.86
N ILE A 60 1.37 -4.82 14.49
CA ILE A 60 0.50 -5.92 14.94
C ILE A 60 0.94 -7.24 14.29
N GLU A 61 1.19 -7.23 12.98
CA GLU A 61 1.67 -8.40 12.23
C GLU A 61 2.95 -8.96 12.85
N GLY A 62 3.87 -8.08 13.24
CA GLY A 62 5.13 -8.46 13.85
C GLY A 62 5.03 -9.19 15.18
N ARG A 63 3.86 -9.17 15.84
CA ARG A 63 3.56 -9.88 17.09
C ARG A 63 2.82 -11.21 16.88
N ILE A 64 2.41 -11.51 15.65
CA ILE A 64 1.71 -12.74 15.34
C ILE A 64 2.70 -13.91 15.36
N ASP A 65 2.33 -14.96 16.10
CA ASP A 65 2.95 -16.27 15.97
C ASP A 65 2.19 -17.09 14.92
N TYR A 66 2.90 -17.46 13.84
CA TYR A 66 2.40 -18.30 12.76
C TYR A 66 2.78 -19.78 12.95
N GLY A 67 3.34 -20.15 14.12
CA GLY A 67 3.76 -21.51 14.45
C GLY A 67 5.15 -21.87 13.92
N GLU A 68 5.71 -22.98 14.39
CA GLU A 68 7.08 -23.39 14.03
C GLU A 68 7.23 -23.79 12.57
N HIS A 69 6.19 -24.33 11.94
CA HIS A 69 6.27 -24.84 10.57
C HIS A 69 6.49 -23.74 9.54
N THR A 70 5.90 -22.56 9.76
CA THR A 70 6.04 -21.40 8.87
C THR A 70 7.41 -20.74 8.93
N ARG A 71 8.17 -20.92 10.02
CA ARG A 71 9.54 -20.39 10.16
C ARG A 71 10.54 -20.99 9.18
N ARG A 72 10.25 -22.17 8.63
CA ARG A 72 11.10 -22.88 7.65
C ARG A 72 10.67 -22.65 6.21
N MET A 73 9.54 -21.98 5.99
CA MET A 73 9.02 -21.70 4.66
C MET A 73 9.66 -20.41 4.08
N PRO A 74 9.66 -20.26 2.74
CA PRO A 74 9.97 -18.97 2.13
C PRO A 74 9.12 -17.84 2.74
N LEU A 75 9.67 -16.63 2.89
CA LEU A 75 9.01 -15.50 3.58
C LEU A 75 7.60 -15.22 3.06
N TRP A 76 7.36 -15.38 1.76
CA TRP A 76 6.06 -15.17 1.13
C TRP A 76 5.01 -16.24 1.47
N MET A 77 5.44 -17.43 1.92
CA MET A 77 4.59 -18.50 2.43
C MET A 77 4.47 -18.48 3.95
N ALA A 78 5.44 -17.88 4.65
CA ALA A 78 5.54 -17.89 6.12
C ALA A 78 4.38 -17.14 6.82
N ILE A 79 3.68 -16.26 6.11
CA ILE A 79 2.56 -15.50 6.68
C ILE A 79 1.29 -16.33 6.52
N ASP A 80 0.96 -17.20 7.47
CA ASP A 80 -0.24 -18.05 7.37
C ASP A 80 -1.52 -17.33 7.81
N SER A 81 -1.82 -16.21 7.15
CA SER A 81 -3.07 -15.47 7.35
C SER A 81 -3.48 -14.73 6.08
N ARG A 82 -4.58 -15.16 5.49
CA ARG A 82 -5.20 -14.52 4.32
C ARG A 82 -5.48 -13.02 4.52
N PRO A 83 -6.17 -12.58 5.59
CA PRO A 83 -6.48 -11.15 5.75
C PRO A 83 -5.22 -10.29 5.93
N VAL A 84 -4.17 -10.81 6.56
CA VAL A 84 -2.88 -10.11 6.66
C VAL A 84 -2.29 -9.89 5.27
N ARG A 85 -2.20 -10.96 4.47
CA ARG A 85 -1.68 -10.89 3.10
C ARG A 85 -2.47 -9.89 2.24
N TYR A 86 -3.81 -9.94 2.30
CA TYR A 86 -4.66 -9.03 1.52
C TYR A 86 -4.53 -7.58 1.97
N THR A 87 -4.43 -7.32 3.27
CA THR A 87 -4.21 -5.97 3.81
C THR A 87 -2.98 -5.32 3.18
N PHE A 88 -1.83 -5.98 3.25
CA PHE A 88 -0.59 -5.40 2.72
C PHE A 88 -0.56 -5.36 1.19
N ALA A 89 -1.12 -6.36 0.51
CA ALA A 89 -1.23 -6.34 -0.95
C ALA A 89 -2.08 -5.17 -1.45
N LEU A 90 -3.24 -4.92 -0.83
CA LEU A 90 -4.12 -3.81 -1.18
C LEU A 90 -3.52 -2.46 -0.78
N ALA A 91 -2.84 -2.37 0.36
CA ALA A 91 -2.15 -1.16 0.76
C ALA A 91 -1.07 -0.75 -0.27
N LEU A 92 -0.25 -1.70 -0.72
CA LEU A 92 0.71 -1.46 -1.81
C LEU A 92 0.02 -1.14 -3.13
N THR A 93 -1.11 -1.78 -3.43
CA THR A 93 -1.88 -1.51 -4.65
C THR A 93 -2.42 -0.10 -4.65
N TYR A 94 -2.96 0.37 -3.52
CA TYR A 94 -3.38 1.74 -3.36
C TYR A 94 -2.21 2.71 -3.54
N LEU A 95 -1.08 2.50 -2.85
CA LEU A 95 0.10 3.36 -2.98
C LEU A 95 0.66 3.36 -4.41
N GLY A 96 0.70 2.21 -5.08
CA GLY A 96 1.10 2.09 -6.48
C GLY A 96 0.18 2.85 -7.42
N LEU A 97 -1.14 2.74 -7.24
CA LEU A 97 -2.12 3.53 -8.00
C LEU A 97 -1.97 5.04 -7.73
N VAL A 98 -1.80 5.45 -6.48
CA VAL A 98 -1.55 6.86 -6.12
C VAL A 98 -0.28 7.36 -6.79
N ALA A 99 0.81 6.59 -6.77
CA ALA A 99 2.07 6.97 -7.41
C ALA A 99 1.89 7.07 -8.94
N LEU A 100 1.39 6.03 -9.60
CA LEU A 100 1.20 6.02 -11.06
C LEU A 100 0.30 7.16 -11.52
N GLN A 101 -0.84 7.35 -10.84
CA GLN A 101 -1.80 8.39 -11.22
C GLN A 101 -1.34 9.79 -10.81
N GLY A 102 -0.56 9.92 -9.73
CA GLY A 102 -0.05 11.20 -9.23
C GLY A 102 1.18 11.71 -10.00
N PHE A 103 2.03 10.81 -10.47
CA PHE A 103 3.15 11.12 -11.37
C PHE A 103 2.78 11.08 -12.85
N GLU A 104 1.51 10.77 -13.18
CA GLU A 104 1.01 10.66 -14.56
C GLU A 104 1.85 9.69 -15.41
N VAL A 105 2.35 8.63 -14.79
CA VAL A 105 3.14 7.61 -15.48
C VAL A 105 2.20 6.81 -16.37
N SER A 106 2.28 7.05 -17.68
CA SER A 106 1.58 6.22 -18.64
C SER A 106 2.31 4.89 -18.82
N LEU A 107 1.61 3.80 -18.58
CA LEU A 107 2.08 2.43 -18.85
C LEU A 107 1.63 1.94 -20.23
N GLY A 108 1.19 2.85 -21.10
CA GLY A 108 0.66 2.53 -22.43
C GLY A 108 -0.61 1.68 -22.34
N VAL A 109 -0.59 0.49 -22.95
CA VAL A 109 -1.75 -0.42 -23.04
C VAL A 109 -2.13 -1.01 -21.67
N VAL A 110 -1.30 -0.83 -20.63
CA VAL A 110 -1.54 -1.39 -19.29
C VAL A 110 -1.75 -0.25 -18.28
N ASP A 111 -2.30 0.89 -18.70
CA ASP A 111 -2.58 2.01 -17.80
C ASP A 111 -3.78 1.71 -16.87
N PRO A 112 -3.72 2.08 -15.57
CA PRO A 112 -4.91 2.01 -14.70
C PRO A 112 -6.10 2.84 -15.20
N ARG A 113 -5.88 3.86 -16.02
CA ARG A 113 -6.93 4.68 -16.64
C ARG A 113 -7.37 4.03 -17.95
N ALA A 114 -8.58 3.47 -17.96
CA ALA A 114 -9.17 2.95 -19.18
C ALA A 114 -9.50 4.10 -20.16
N PRO A 115 -9.54 3.84 -21.48
CA PRO A 115 -9.95 4.84 -22.48
C PRO A 115 -11.31 5.46 -22.14
N ALA A 116 -11.39 6.79 -22.23
CA ALA A 116 -12.59 7.54 -21.84
C ALA A 116 -13.83 7.22 -22.70
N GLU A 117 -13.58 6.78 -23.94
CA GLU A 117 -14.59 6.35 -24.91
C GLU A 117 -15.26 5.01 -24.57
N TRP A 118 -14.65 4.20 -23.69
CA TRP A 118 -15.22 2.92 -23.30
C TRP A 118 -16.44 3.12 -22.39
N PRO A 119 -17.47 2.24 -22.51
CA PRO A 119 -18.59 2.23 -21.58
C PRO A 119 -18.12 2.12 -20.12
N PRO A 120 -18.83 2.73 -19.14
CA PRO A 120 -18.42 2.73 -17.73
C PRO A 120 -18.17 1.33 -17.14
N THR A 121 -18.98 0.36 -17.54
CA THR A 121 -18.83 -1.05 -17.10
C THR A 121 -17.53 -1.68 -17.61
N GLN A 122 -17.14 -1.40 -18.85
CA GLN A 122 -15.88 -1.89 -19.41
C GLN A 122 -14.67 -1.22 -18.73
N ARG A 123 -14.75 0.09 -18.47
CA ARG A 123 -13.72 0.81 -17.72
C ARG A 123 -13.55 0.26 -16.30
N LEU A 124 -14.65 -0.06 -15.63
CA LEU A 124 -14.62 -0.70 -14.31
C LEU A 124 -13.95 -2.07 -14.36
N LEU A 125 -14.35 -2.92 -15.31
CA LEU A 125 -13.73 -4.25 -15.47
C LEU A 125 -12.24 -4.16 -15.79
N TRP A 126 -11.84 -3.18 -16.61
CA TRP A 126 -10.43 -2.89 -16.89
C TRP A 126 -9.68 -2.49 -15.63
N PHE A 127 -10.21 -1.52 -14.87
CA PHE A 127 -9.62 -1.08 -13.62
C PHE A 127 -9.50 -2.22 -12.60
N LEU A 128 -10.52 -3.06 -12.48
CA LEU A 128 -10.49 -4.23 -11.60
C LEU A 128 -9.47 -5.27 -12.07
N GLY A 129 -9.38 -5.54 -13.38
CA GLY A 129 -8.39 -6.44 -13.95
C GLY A 129 -6.96 -5.96 -13.73
N PHE A 130 -6.70 -4.67 -13.98
CA PHE A 130 -5.42 -4.03 -13.69
C PHE A 130 -5.08 -4.08 -12.21
N SER A 131 -6.01 -3.67 -11.34
CA SER A 131 -5.81 -3.68 -9.88
C SER A 131 -5.60 -5.08 -9.34
N PHE A 132 -6.24 -6.10 -9.93
CA PHE A 132 -6.01 -7.50 -9.59
C PHE A 132 -4.61 -7.97 -9.99
N GLY A 133 -4.19 -7.70 -11.23
CA GLY A 133 -2.86 -8.04 -11.71
C GLY A 133 -1.75 -7.35 -10.91
N MET A 134 -1.90 -6.05 -10.66
CA MET A 134 -1.04 -5.28 -9.78
C MET A 134 -1.07 -5.81 -8.35
N GLY A 135 -2.26 -6.14 -7.84
CA GLY A 135 -2.46 -6.74 -6.52
C GLY A 135 -1.72 -8.05 -6.34
N PHE A 136 -1.61 -8.88 -7.39
CA PHE A 136 -0.80 -10.09 -7.37
C PHE A 136 0.71 -9.81 -7.28
N ALA A 137 1.22 -8.88 -8.10
CA ALA A 137 2.62 -8.47 -8.01
C ALA A 137 2.94 -7.85 -6.63
N ASN A 138 2.04 -7.00 -6.15
CA ASN A 138 2.13 -6.37 -4.84
C ASN A 138 1.96 -7.35 -3.69
N TYR A 139 1.23 -8.44 -3.87
CA TYR A 139 1.15 -9.52 -2.89
C TYR A 139 2.54 -10.17 -2.70
N LEU A 140 3.24 -10.47 -3.79
CA LEU A 140 4.59 -11.02 -3.74
C LEU A 140 5.58 -10.03 -3.11
N ALA A 141 5.51 -8.75 -3.50
CA ALA A 141 6.32 -7.68 -2.94
C ALA A 141 6.01 -7.44 -1.45
N ALA A 142 4.74 -7.48 -1.06
CA ALA A 142 4.30 -7.30 0.30
C ALA A 142 4.90 -8.38 1.22
N ALA A 143 4.73 -9.64 0.82
CA ALA A 143 5.16 -10.78 1.63
C ALA A 143 6.69 -10.98 1.60
N GLY A 144 7.35 -10.64 0.49
CA GLY A 144 8.79 -10.79 0.32
C GLY A 144 9.63 -9.65 0.89
N ALA A 145 9.13 -8.41 0.87
CA ALA A 145 9.93 -7.23 1.22
C ALA A 145 9.23 -6.30 2.23
N LEU A 146 7.98 -5.89 1.96
CA LEU A 146 7.33 -4.87 2.79
C LEU A 146 7.12 -5.33 4.22
N ILE A 147 6.52 -6.51 4.43
CA ILE A 147 6.21 -7.02 5.76
C ILE A 147 7.50 -7.24 6.57
N PRO A 148 8.56 -7.88 6.02
CA PRO A 148 9.87 -7.91 6.68
C PRO A 148 10.41 -6.52 7.04
N ALA A 149 10.35 -5.55 6.12
CA ALA A 149 10.81 -4.19 6.38
C ALA A 149 10.00 -3.52 7.51
N LEU A 150 8.68 -3.62 7.47
CA LEU A 150 7.78 -3.11 8.50
C LEU A 150 8.02 -3.78 9.84
N ARG A 151 8.32 -5.09 9.87
CA ARG A 151 8.73 -5.76 11.11
C ARG A 151 9.98 -5.08 11.65
N VAL A 152 11.04 -4.90 10.86
CA VAL A 152 12.27 -4.26 11.34
C VAL A 152 12.00 -2.84 11.84
N LEU A 153 11.28 -2.03 11.04
CA LEU A 153 10.97 -0.64 11.35
C LEU A 153 10.12 -0.50 12.62
N THR A 154 9.14 -1.39 12.82
CA THR A 154 8.21 -1.30 13.96
C THR A 154 8.73 -1.97 15.25
N ALA A 155 9.83 -2.74 15.16
CA ALA A 155 10.41 -3.47 16.29
C ALA A 155 10.79 -2.62 17.50
N PRO A 156 11.39 -1.42 17.35
CA PRO A 156 11.76 -0.61 18.49
C PRO A 156 10.54 -0.20 19.33
N PHE A 157 9.40 0.07 18.68
CA PHE A 157 8.20 0.57 19.33
C PHE A 157 7.43 -0.49 20.11
N SER A 158 7.69 -1.78 19.85
CA SER A 158 7.10 -2.86 20.65
C SER A 158 7.67 -2.93 22.07
N ARG A 159 8.69 -2.13 22.40
CA ARG A 159 9.26 -2.01 23.75
C ARG A 159 8.58 -0.93 24.59
N LEU A 160 7.83 -0.04 23.95
CA LEU A 160 7.12 1.04 24.63
C LEU A 160 5.79 0.52 25.20
N PRO A 161 5.25 1.16 26.26
CA PRO A 161 3.86 0.95 26.63
C PRO A 161 2.94 1.13 25.42
N ALA A 162 1.94 0.24 25.28
CA ALA A 162 1.05 0.20 24.11
C ALA A 162 0.54 1.58 23.63
N PRO A 163 0.01 2.48 24.48
CA PRO A 163 -0.47 3.79 24.01
C PRO A 163 0.65 4.67 23.43
N LEU A 164 1.85 4.63 24.02
CA LEU A 164 3.00 5.39 23.52
C LEU A 164 3.53 4.81 22.20
N GLY A 165 3.64 3.48 22.11
CA GLY A 165 4.04 2.81 20.87
C GLY A 165 3.09 3.12 19.72
N LEU A 166 1.77 3.06 19.97
CA LEU A 166 0.75 3.43 19.00
C LEU A 166 0.83 4.90 18.61
N GLY A 167 0.95 5.81 19.58
CA GLY A 167 1.05 7.25 19.33
C GLY A 167 2.25 7.60 18.45
N VAL A 168 3.42 7.01 18.73
CA VAL A 168 4.63 7.21 17.92
C VAL A 168 4.48 6.64 16.51
N LEU A 169 3.91 5.44 16.36
CA LEU A 169 3.68 4.85 15.03
C LEU A 169 2.68 5.67 14.20
N VAL A 170 1.63 6.19 14.81
CA VAL A 170 0.68 7.09 14.14
C VAL A 170 1.38 8.38 13.72
N ALA A 171 2.14 9.01 14.62
CA ALA A 171 2.88 10.23 14.30
C ALA A 171 3.90 10.01 13.16
N LEU A 172 4.64 8.90 13.17
CA LEU A 172 5.55 8.52 12.10
C LEU A 172 4.80 8.27 10.78
N GLY A 173 3.66 7.57 10.83
CA GLY A 173 2.83 7.33 9.66
C GLY A 173 2.30 8.64 9.05
N LEU A 174 1.87 9.57 9.90
CA LEU A 174 1.48 10.91 9.45
C LEU A 174 2.67 11.66 8.85
N GLY A 175 3.86 11.58 9.45
CA GLY A 175 5.08 12.16 8.86
C GLY A 175 5.40 11.59 7.47
N LEU A 176 5.27 10.27 7.29
CA LEU A 176 5.44 9.63 5.97
C LEU A 176 4.38 10.07 4.97
N ALA A 177 3.14 10.22 5.41
CA ALA A 177 2.08 10.76 4.57
C ALA A 177 2.39 12.20 4.15
N ALA A 178 2.84 13.05 5.07
CA ALA A 178 3.26 14.42 4.76
C ALA A 178 4.33 14.45 3.68
N ALA A 179 5.38 13.63 3.84
CA ALA A 179 6.46 13.51 2.86
C ALA A 179 5.95 13.00 1.50
N ALA A 180 5.02 12.03 1.49
CA ALA A 180 4.40 11.55 0.26
C ALA A 180 3.54 12.63 -0.42
N PHE A 181 2.80 13.43 0.35
CA PHE A 181 2.05 14.58 -0.17
C PHE A 181 2.96 15.62 -0.80
N GLU A 182 4.03 16.00 -0.10
CA GLU A 182 5.01 16.93 -0.62
C GLU A 182 5.62 16.40 -1.91
N LEU A 183 6.04 15.13 -1.95
CA LEU A 183 6.59 14.51 -3.15
C LEU A 183 5.61 14.54 -4.34
N LEU A 184 4.32 14.30 -4.09
CA LEU A 184 3.28 14.40 -5.11
C LEU A 184 3.00 15.85 -5.53
N ALA A 185 3.13 16.81 -4.61
CA ALA A 185 2.94 18.24 -4.86
C ALA A 185 4.12 18.87 -5.61
N PHE A 186 5.36 18.43 -5.37
CA PHE A 186 6.57 18.81 -6.14
C PHE A 186 6.63 18.17 -7.54
N GLY A 187 5.65 17.32 -7.86
CA GLY A 187 5.51 16.68 -9.17
C GLY A 187 5.76 17.59 -10.39
N PRO A 188 5.29 18.85 -10.47
CA PRO A 188 5.48 19.67 -11.68
C PRO A 188 6.96 19.94 -12.02
N GLU A 189 7.82 20.17 -11.03
CA GLU A 189 9.23 20.51 -11.24
C GLU A 189 10.09 19.27 -11.54
N VAL A 190 9.80 18.15 -10.87
CA VAL A 190 10.45 16.85 -11.14
C VAL A 190 9.98 16.25 -12.48
N ARG A 191 8.72 16.47 -12.88
CA ARG A 191 8.16 16.06 -14.18
C ARG A 191 8.93 16.66 -15.35
N GLY A 192 9.38 17.91 -15.23
CA GLY A 192 10.24 18.56 -16.22
C GLY A 192 11.55 17.81 -16.43
N GLY A 193 12.25 17.49 -15.33
CA GLY A 193 13.56 16.82 -15.38
C GLY A 193 13.52 15.34 -15.80
N VAL A 194 12.48 14.59 -15.41
CA VAL A 194 12.35 13.17 -15.80
C VAL A 194 11.88 13.02 -17.25
N ALA A 195 11.01 13.91 -17.75
CA ALA A 195 10.64 13.94 -19.16
C ALA A 195 11.85 14.28 -20.05
N GLU A 196 12.68 15.25 -19.65
CA GLU A 196 13.93 15.58 -20.35
C GLU A 196 14.93 14.41 -20.35
N ALA A 197 15.06 13.71 -19.21
CA ALA A 197 15.94 12.55 -19.09
C ALA A 197 15.44 11.35 -19.90
N ALA A 198 14.13 11.07 -19.91
CA ALA A 198 13.53 9.98 -20.67
C ALA A 198 13.62 10.20 -22.19
N VAL A 199 13.47 11.45 -22.65
CA VAL A 199 13.65 11.82 -24.06
C VAL A 199 15.11 11.62 -24.50
N ARG A 200 16.10 11.97 -23.67
CA ARG A 200 17.53 11.74 -23.97
C ARG A 200 17.91 10.27 -24.01
N VAL A 201 17.27 9.42 -23.22
CA VAL A 201 17.56 7.96 -23.22
C VAL A 201 17.00 7.27 -24.46
N TRP A 202 15.93 7.80 -25.07
CA TRP A 202 15.29 7.23 -26.27
C TRP A 202 15.77 7.83 -27.60
N GLN A 203 16.58 8.89 -27.57
CA GLN A 203 17.34 9.38 -28.71
C GLN A 203 18.84 9.26 -28.40
N PRO A 204 19.43 8.06 -28.55
CA PRO A 204 20.88 7.96 -28.57
C PRO A 204 21.38 8.70 -29.81
N GLU A 205 22.29 9.66 -29.60
CA GLU A 205 23.05 10.33 -30.68
C GLU A 205 23.76 9.32 -31.59
#